data_AF-A0A353QBC6-F1
#
_entry.id   AF-A0A353QBC6-F1
#
_cell.length_a   1.000
_cell.length_b   1.000
_cell.length_c   1.000
_cell.angle_alpha   90.00
_cell.angle_beta   90.00
_cell.angle_gamma   90.00
#
_symmetry.space_group_name_H-M   'P 1'
#
loop_
_entity.id
_entity.type
_entity.pdbx_description
1 polymer ?
#
loop_
_entity_poly.entity_id
_entity_poly.type
_entity_poly.pdbx_seq_one_letter_code
_entity_poly.pdbx_strand_id
1 'polypeptide(L)'
;MYLFNPDTDLALAHSHPHYTPPASALDMARDLALLPIWYAPEGESIILERTDIQSFIQKVQQYFTVEPAFVPFSELPVYREEQIIPWGWNLALRKKLIEAGVAEPRLPSAADIERLKMYSDRQYAVKMLRELKAVNPLFYGQSDYFTHPQEAFTYLSMQKSDSVLKKPNSGSGKGLVWIKGKITDKQMDWCRRVIRQQGGVVVEPVLDKVLDFAFEYRMSGGDASFAGYSLFRTTASGAYEGNYLLADEKIETVLAAYAPLEDFLILRALLTRKLAEYFPRYNGYIGVDMMICRTCHGFRIQPCVEINMRMNMGVLARGFYDRFLQKNASGVFKIDYFKRPGDALAHAGELERKYPLRVERRKIVSGCLPMTPVTEETKYMAYALIFQEYESLIPSHSMSPF
;
A
#
# COMPACT_ATOMS: atom_id res chain seq x y z
N MET A 1 -18.80 4.27 -7.96
CA MET A 1 -18.62 2.81 -7.77
C MET A 1 -17.17 2.41 -7.46
N TYR A 2 -16.91 1.75 -6.33
CA TYR A 2 -15.57 1.30 -5.92
C TYR A 2 -15.36 -0.20 -6.14
N LEU A 3 -14.14 -0.61 -6.54
CA LEU A 3 -13.80 -2.02 -6.77
C LEU A 3 -12.46 -2.39 -6.15
N PHE A 4 -12.39 -3.46 -5.36
CA PHE A 4 -11.11 -3.97 -4.88
C PHE A 4 -10.37 -4.76 -5.98
N ASN A 5 -9.10 -4.42 -6.23
CA ASN A 5 -8.27 -5.00 -7.30
C ASN A 5 -6.78 -5.05 -6.85
N PRO A 6 -6.43 -5.92 -5.89
CA PRO A 6 -5.19 -5.82 -5.11
C PRO A 6 -3.91 -6.16 -5.87
N ASP A 7 -4.00 -6.87 -6.99
CA ASP A 7 -2.83 -7.36 -7.73
C ASP A 7 -2.43 -6.46 -8.91
N THR A 8 -2.89 -5.20 -8.88
CA THR A 8 -2.62 -4.18 -9.89
C THR A 8 -1.15 -4.10 -10.28
N ASP A 9 -0.21 -4.08 -9.33
CA ASP A 9 1.22 -3.94 -9.64
C ASP A 9 1.77 -5.14 -10.43
N LEU A 10 1.28 -6.35 -10.14
CA LEU A 10 1.65 -7.56 -10.89
C LEU A 10 1.07 -7.53 -12.30
N ALA A 11 -0.18 -7.09 -12.43
CA ALA A 11 -0.85 -6.95 -13.72
C ALA A 11 -0.19 -5.87 -14.59
N LEU A 12 0.20 -4.73 -14.01
CA LEU A 12 0.93 -3.66 -14.70
C LEU A 12 2.31 -4.13 -15.15
N ALA A 13 3.04 -4.86 -14.30
CA ALA A 13 4.32 -5.45 -14.68
C ALA A 13 4.21 -6.43 -15.86
N HIS A 14 3.13 -7.24 -15.90
CA HIS A 14 2.87 -8.17 -17.01
C HIS A 14 2.33 -7.47 -18.27
N SER A 15 1.59 -6.37 -18.11
CA SER A 15 1.17 -5.48 -19.19
C SER A 15 0.36 -6.17 -20.30
N HIS A 16 -0.54 -7.07 -19.93
CA HIS A 16 -1.33 -7.85 -20.89
C HIS A 16 -2.82 -7.94 -20.50
N PRO A 17 -3.78 -7.82 -21.44
CA PRO A 17 -5.23 -7.93 -21.14
C PRO A 17 -5.67 -9.31 -20.64
N HIS A 18 -4.92 -10.36 -20.97
CA HIS A 18 -5.19 -11.74 -20.52
C HIS A 18 -4.26 -12.17 -19.37
N TYR A 19 -3.71 -11.22 -18.61
CA TYR A 19 -2.92 -11.54 -17.43
C TYR A 19 -3.75 -12.42 -16.46
N THR A 20 -3.15 -13.53 -16.04
CA THR A 20 -3.76 -14.46 -15.09
C THR A 20 -3.06 -14.30 -13.74
N PRO A 21 -3.77 -13.84 -12.70
CA PRO A 21 -3.18 -13.68 -11.38
C PRO A 21 -2.74 -15.01 -10.78
N PRO A 22 -1.66 -15.04 -9.97
CA PRO A 22 -1.31 -16.23 -9.20
C PRO A 22 -2.40 -16.55 -8.16
N ALA A 23 -2.52 -17.82 -7.76
CA ALA A 23 -3.54 -18.27 -6.81
C ALA A 23 -3.63 -17.42 -5.53
N SER A 24 -2.48 -17.06 -4.94
CA SER A 24 -2.42 -16.17 -3.76
C SER A 24 -3.07 -14.80 -3.97
N ALA A 25 -3.00 -14.25 -5.18
CA ALA A 25 -3.62 -12.96 -5.51
C ALA A 25 -5.14 -13.10 -5.71
N LEU A 26 -5.59 -14.22 -6.31
CA LEU A 26 -7.01 -14.55 -6.43
C LEU A 26 -7.66 -14.75 -5.06
N ASP A 27 -7.00 -15.51 -4.19
CA ASP A 27 -7.43 -15.73 -2.80
C ASP A 27 -7.58 -14.38 -2.07
N MET A 28 -6.57 -13.50 -2.17
CA MET A 28 -6.61 -12.16 -1.57
C MET A 28 -7.73 -11.29 -2.14
N ALA A 29 -7.89 -11.25 -3.47
CA ALA A 29 -8.93 -10.46 -4.12
C ALA A 29 -10.34 -10.91 -3.69
N ARG A 30 -10.55 -12.22 -3.55
CA ARG A 30 -11.81 -12.81 -3.09
C ARG A 30 -12.08 -12.49 -1.61
N ASP A 31 -11.12 -12.80 -0.75
CA ASP A 31 -11.29 -12.70 0.70
C ASP A 31 -11.44 -11.25 1.17
N LEU A 32 -10.75 -10.33 0.49
CA LEU A 32 -10.71 -8.91 0.83
C LEU A 32 -11.61 -8.03 -0.06
N ALA A 33 -12.45 -8.62 -0.91
CA ALA A 33 -13.28 -7.90 -1.88
C ALA A 33 -14.17 -6.80 -1.28
N LEU A 34 -14.55 -6.95 0.00
CA LEU A 34 -15.45 -6.04 0.71
C LEU A 34 -14.73 -4.87 1.40
N LEU A 35 -13.39 -4.80 1.36
CA LEU A 35 -12.64 -3.68 1.92
C LEU A 35 -13.10 -2.27 1.48
N PRO A 36 -13.66 -2.05 0.26
CA PRO A 36 -14.17 -0.75 -0.14
C PRO A 36 -15.20 -0.12 0.82
N ILE A 37 -15.97 -0.88 1.59
CA ILE A 37 -16.94 -0.29 2.55
C ILE A 37 -16.26 0.65 3.56
N TRP A 38 -14.97 0.41 3.86
CA TRP A 38 -14.23 1.12 4.89
C TRP A 38 -13.58 2.42 4.39
N TYR A 39 -13.31 2.54 3.09
CA TYR A 39 -12.61 3.70 2.54
C TYR A 39 -13.40 4.46 1.47
N ALA A 40 -14.43 3.86 0.87
CA ALA A 40 -15.32 4.56 -0.05
C ALA A 40 -16.18 5.58 0.72
N PRO A 41 -16.38 6.80 0.19
CA PRO A 41 -17.32 7.78 0.76
C PRO A 41 -18.70 7.18 1.04
N GLU A 42 -19.43 7.78 2.00
CA GLU A 42 -20.79 7.35 2.32
C GLU A 42 -21.73 7.51 1.11
N GLY A 43 -22.61 6.53 0.91
CA GLY A 43 -23.52 6.48 -0.25
C GLY A 43 -22.91 5.91 -1.53
N GLU A 44 -21.61 5.65 -1.58
CA GLU A 44 -20.97 5.08 -2.76
C GLU A 44 -21.23 3.58 -2.92
N SER A 45 -21.52 3.17 -4.15
CA SER A 45 -21.74 1.77 -4.53
C SER A 45 -20.42 1.00 -4.63
N ILE A 46 -20.47 -0.31 -4.38
CA ILE A 46 -19.32 -1.22 -4.41
C ILE A 46 -19.56 -2.31 -5.44
N ILE A 47 -18.61 -2.46 -6.37
CA ILE A 47 -18.61 -3.55 -7.33
C ILE A 47 -18.18 -4.83 -6.62
N LEU A 48 -19.09 -5.79 -6.52
CA LEU A 48 -18.88 -7.01 -5.76
C LEU A 48 -19.56 -8.21 -6.41
N GLU A 49 -18.85 -9.32 -6.51
CA GLU A 49 -19.31 -10.59 -7.09
C GLU A 49 -19.32 -11.68 -6.00
N ARG A 50 -20.04 -11.42 -4.91
CA ARG A 50 -20.19 -12.33 -3.75
C ARG A 50 -21.60 -12.28 -3.20
N THR A 51 -22.13 -13.44 -2.80
CA THR A 51 -23.48 -13.59 -2.23
C THR A 51 -23.46 -13.87 -0.74
N ASP A 52 -22.31 -14.24 -0.18
CA ASP A 52 -22.11 -14.69 1.20
C ASP A 52 -21.75 -13.56 2.18
N ILE A 53 -22.24 -12.34 1.93
CA ILE A 53 -21.87 -11.14 2.70
C ILE A 53 -22.95 -10.64 3.68
N GLN A 54 -24.18 -11.15 3.57
CA GLN A 54 -25.34 -10.55 4.25
C GLN A 54 -25.21 -10.55 5.77
N SER A 55 -24.76 -11.67 6.36
CA SER A 55 -24.58 -11.79 7.81
C SER A 55 -23.52 -10.84 8.34
N PHE A 56 -22.45 -10.60 7.57
CA PHE A 56 -21.40 -9.65 7.91
C PHE A 56 -21.93 -8.21 7.86
N ILE A 57 -22.64 -7.83 6.80
CA ILE A 57 -23.21 -6.48 6.68
C ILE A 57 -24.21 -6.20 7.79
N GLN A 58 -25.08 -7.15 8.14
CA GLN A 58 -26.00 -7.01 9.28
C GLN A 58 -25.26 -6.76 10.60
N LYS A 59 -24.15 -7.47 10.85
CA LYS A 59 -23.30 -7.23 12.03
C LYS A 59 -22.68 -5.83 12.00
N VAL A 60 -22.17 -5.38 10.86
CA VAL A 60 -21.59 -4.03 10.70
C VAL A 60 -22.65 -2.95 10.94
N GLN A 61 -23.86 -3.13 10.45
CA GLN A 61 -24.99 -2.20 10.58
C GLN A 61 -25.51 -2.05 12.02
N GLN A 62 -25.25 -3.03 12.90
CA GLN A 62 -25.52 -2.88 14.33
C GLN A 62 -24.70 -1.73 14.93
N TYR A 63 -23.48 -1.53 14.42
CA TYR A 63 -22.52 -0.58 14.96
C TYR A 63 -22.45 0.73 14.17
N PHE A 64 -22.58 0.68 12.85
CA PHE A 64 -22.33 1.82 11.95
C PHE A 64 -23.47 2.05 10.98
N THR A 65 -23.59 3.29 10.47
CA THR A 65 -24.48 3.61 9.34
C THR A 65 -23.77 3.27 8.03
N VAL A 66 -23.74 1.98 7.70
CA VAL A 66 -23.10 1.47 6.47
C VAL A 66 -24.17 0.81 5.62
N GLU A 67 -24.58 1.51 4.56
CA GLU A 67 -25.61 1.06 3.61
C GLU A 67 -25.08 1.06 2.16
N PRO A 68 -24.03 0.25 1.87
CA PRO A 68 -23.46 0.19 0.53
C PRO A 68 -24.43 -0.49 -0.44
N ALA A 69 -24.60 0.11 -1.62
CA ALA A 69 -25.21 -0.58 -2.75
C ALA A 69 -24.16 -1.53 -3.37
N PHE A 70 -24.48 -2.81 -3.47
CA PHE A 70 -23.61 -3.80 -4.12
C PHE A 70 -24.03 -3.99 -5.57
N VAL A 71 -23.07 -3.83 -6.49
CA VAL A 71 -23.30 -3.91 -7.93
C VAL A 71 -22.49 -5.08 -8.50
N PRO A 72 -23.13 -6.18 -8.95
CA PRO A 72 -22.41 -7.24 -9.65
C PRO A 72 -21.94 -6.76 -11.04
N PHE A 73 -20.91 -7.41 -11.59
CA PHE A 73 -20.38 -7.03 -12.91
C PHE A 73 -21.46 -7.03 -14.00
N SER A 74 -22.41 -7.96 -13.96
CA SER A 74 -23.52 -8.07 -14.92
C SER A 74 -24.47 -6.87 -14.92
N GLU A 75 -24.50 -6.07 -13.86
CA GLU A 75 -25.38 -4.91 -13.72
C GLU A 75 -24.70 -3.58 -14.04
N LEU A 76 -23.38 -3.56 -14.22
CA LEU A 76 -22.62 -2.34 -14.55
C LEU A 76 -23.13 -1.56 -15.78
N PRO A 77 -23.69 -2.19 -16.84
CA PRO A 77 -24.24 -1.46 -17.98
C PRO A 77 -25.44 -0.56 -17.64
N VAL A 78 -26.14 -0.83 -16.53
CA VAL A 78 -27.29 -0.03 -16.08
C VAL A 78 -26.83 1.33 -15.54
N TYR A 79 -25.68 1.37 -14.86
CA TYR A 79 -25.11 2.57 -14.25
C TYR A 79 -24.27 3.36 -15.25
N ARG A 80 -24.91 4.13 -16.13
CA ARG A 80 -24.23 4.78 -17.29
C ARG A 80 -23.34 5.98 -16.92
N GLU A 81 -23.73 6.74 -15.90
CA GLU A 81 -23.06 7.99 -15.53
C GLU A 81 -22.08 7.83 -14.36
N GLU A 82 -22.10 6.70 -13.66
CA GLU A 82 -21.25 6.49 -12.48
C GLU A 82 -19.80 6.19 -12.84
N GLN A 83 -18.87 6.83 -12.14
CA GLN A 83 -17.44 6.55 -12.27
C GLN A 83 -17.07 5.23 -11.57
N ILE A 84 -16.23 4.44 -12.24
CA ILE A 84 -15.60 3.25 -11.66
C ILE A 84 -14.25 3.65 -11.07
N ILE A 85 -14.06 3.40 -9.78
CA ILE A 85 -12.87 3.73 -9.01
C ILE A 85 -12.29 2.43 -8.44
N PRO A 86 -11.44 1.73 -9.20
CA PRO A 86 -10.81 0.51 -8.70
C PRO A 86 -9.69 0.84 -7.71
N TRP A 87 -9.28 -0.17 -6.95
CA TRP A 87 -8.07 -0.13 -6.14
C TRP A 87 -6.88 0.32 -6.99
N GLY A 88 -6.76 -0.23 -8.21
CA GLY A 88 -5.85 0.26 -9.23
C GLY A 88 -6.27 -0.22 -10.61
N TRP A 89 -5.83 0.50 -11.64
CA TRP A 89 -6.15 0.19 -13.04
C TRP A 89 -5.10 -0.73 -13.67
N ASN A 90 -5.53 -1.67 -14.49
CA ASN A 90 -4.67 -2.48 -15.35
C ASN A 90 -5.44 -2.99 -16.58
N LEU A 91 -4.73 -3.51 -17.59
CA LEU A 91 -5.34 -3.94 -18.85
C LEU A 91 -6.34 -5.11 -18.68
N ALA A 92 -6.08 -6.02 -17.74
CA ALA A 92 -6.97 -7.16 -17.48
C ALA A 92 -8.30 -6.71 -16.86
N LEU A 93 -8.26 -5.78 -15.90
CA LEU A 93 -9.47 -5.17 -15.34
C LEU A 93 -10.23 -4.38 -16.41
N ARG A 94 -9.54 -3.59 -17.23
CA ARG A 94 -10.16 -2.87 -18.35
C ARG A 94 -10.93 -3.83 -19.26
N LYS A 95 -10.31 -4.94 -19.66
CA LYS A 95 -10.95 -5.99 -20.47
C LYS A 95 -12.17 -6.59 -19.77
N LYS A 96 -12.05 -6.96 -18.49
CA LYS A 96 -13.17 -7.51 -17.69
C LYS A 96 -14.37 -6.56 -17.68
N LEU A 97 -14.14 -5.25 -17.55
CA LEU A 97 -15.22 -4.25 -17.54
C LEU A 97 -15.88 -4.08 -18.92
N ILE A 98 -15.11 -4.15 -20.01
CA ILE A 98 -15.67 -4.14 -21.38
C ILE A 98 -16.51 -5.38 -21.63
N GLU A 99 -16.03 -6.56 -21.22
CA GLU A 99 -16.77 -7.83 -21.33
C GLU A 99 -18.05 -7.82 -20.47
N ALA A 100 -18.04 -7.08 -19.36
CA ALA A 100 -19.23 -6.82 -18.55
C ALA A 100 -20.18 -5.78 -19.15
N GLY A 101 -19.89 -5.23 -20.34
CA GLY A 101 -20.74 -4.28 -21.07
C GLY A 101 -20.54 -2.80 -20.69
N VAL A 102 -19.46 -2.45 -19.99
CA VAL A 102 -19.12 -1.04 -19.73
C VAL A 102 -18.58 -0.40 -21.00
N ALA A 103 -19.17 0.73 -21.40
CA ALA A 103 -18.74 1.46 -22.59
C ALA A 103 -17.28 1.96 -22.47
N GLU A 104 -16.48 1.71 -23.50
CA GLU A 104 -15.04 2.04 -23.51
C GLU A 104 -14.71 3.50 -23.17
N PRO A 105 -15.46 4.54 -23.60
CA PRO A 105 -15.17 5.93 -23.26
C PRO A 105 -15.23 6.24 -21.75
N ARG A 106 -15.84 5.37 -20.93
CA ARG A 106 -15.87 5.49 -19.47
C ARG A 106 -14.64 4.92 -18.79
N LEU A 107 -13.80 4.21 -19.54
CA LEU A 107 -12.63 3.50 -19.04
C LEU A 107 -11.37 4.23 -19.48
N PRO A 108 -10.26 4.13 -18.72
CA PRO A 108 -8.97 4.61 -19.21
C PRO A 108 -8.61 3.91 -20.53
N SER A 109 -7.99 4.64 -21.45
CA SER A 109 -7.49 4.04 -22.69
C SER A 109 -6.32 3.08 -22.40
N ALA A 110 -5.99 2.21 -23.35
CA ALA A 110 -4.79 1.37 -23.24
C ALA A 110 -3.52 2.22 -23.05
N ALA A 111 -3.41 3.35 -23.75
CA ALA A 111 -2.32 4.30 -23.63
C ALA A 111 -2.26 4.97 -22.23
N ASP A 112 -3.41 5.18 -21.58
CA ASP A 112 -3.44 5.69 -20.21
C ASP A 112 -2.92 4.67 -19.20
N ILE A 113 -3.25 3.39 -19.40
CA ILE A 113 -2.75 2.30 -18.55
C ILE A 113 -1.26 2.04 -18.79
N GLU A 114 -0.77 2.14 -20.02
CA GLU A 114 0.67 2.08 -20.33
C GLU A 114 1.43 3.23 -19.66
N ARG A 115 0.85 4.43 -19.65
CA ARG A 115 1.42 5.56 -18.90
C ARG A 115 1.40 5.33 -17.40
N LEU A 116 0.33 4.76 -16.84
CA LEU A 116 0.27 4.38 -15.44
C LEU A 116 1.38 3.38 -15.08
N LYS A 117 1.62 2.37 -15.92
CA LYS A 117 2.74 1.45 -15.76
C LYS A 117 4.08 2.18 -15.76
N MET A 118 4.29 3.11 -16.70
CA MET A 118 5.50 3.92 -16.73
C MET A 118 5.66 4.73 -15.44
N TYR A 119 4.62 5.41 -14.99
CA TYR A 119 4.67 6.23 -13.78
C TYR A 119 4.87 5.39 -12.50
N SER A 120 4.38 4.15 -12.48
CA SER A 120 4.56 3.21 -11.35
C SER A 120 5.97 2.60 -11.28
N ASP A 121 6.83 2.91 -12.25
CA ASP A 121 8.18 2.40 -12.32
C ASP A 121 9.08 3.05 -11.23
N ARG A 122 9.80 2.22 -10.47
CA ARG A 122 10.71 2.68 -9.41
C ARG A 122 11.83 3.63 -9.89
N GLN A 123 12.07 3.78 -11.19
CA GLN A 123 12.93 4.86 -11.71
C GLN A 123 12.47 6.26 -11.26
N TYR A 124 11.16 6.48 -11.08
CA TYR A 124 10.64 7.74 -10.59
C TYR A 124 10.96 7.96 -9.11
N ALA A 125 10.91 6.90 -8.29
CA ALA A 125 11.36 6.95 -6.90
C ALA A 125 12.87 7.23 -6.82
N VAL A 126 13.69 6.59 -7.67
CA VAL A 126 15.13 6.85 -7.80
C VAL A 126 15.41 8.33 -8.11
N LYS A 127 14.71 8.88 -9.12
CA LYS A 127 14.86 10.28 -9.53
C LYS A 127 14.42 11.23 -8.41
N MET A 128 13.26 10.97 -7.80
CA MET A 128 12.70 11.77 -6.72
C MET A 128 13.61 11.78 -5.49
N LEU A 129 14.16 10.63 -5.08
CA LEU A 129 15.13 10.53 -4.01
C LEU A 129 16.34 11.43 -4.25
N ARG A 130 16.91 11.38 -5.47
CA ARG A 130 18.07 12.19 -5.85
C ARG A 130 17.78 13.68 -5.73
N GLU A 131 16.63 14.13 -6.23
CA GLU A 131 16.23 15.54 -6.17
C GLU A 131 15.95 16.00 -4.74
N LEU A 132 15.25 15.21 -3.94
CA LEU A 132 14.97 15.55 -2.54
C LEU A 132 16.26 15.65 -1.72
N LYS A 133 17.17 14.68 -1.85
CA LYS A 133 18.46 14.69 -1.16
C LYS A 133 19.32 15.92 -1.45
N ALA A 134 19.18 16.52 -2.63
CA ALA A 134 19.91 17.73 -2.98
C ALA A 134 19.41 18.98 -2.21
N VAL A 135 18.21 18.93 -1.65
CA VAL A 135 17.56 20.07 -0.98
C VAL A 135 17.78 20.07 0.53
N ASN A 136 17.90 18.90 1.16
CA ASN A 136 18.01 18.80 2.62
C ASN A 136 19.06 17.75 3.04
N PRO A 137 20.09 18.12 3.82
CA PRO A 137 21.13 17.20 4.26
C PRO A 137 20.65 16.11 5.24
N LEU A 138 19.46 16.26 5.83
CA LEU A 138 18.82 15.22 6.64
C LEU A 138 18.29 14.06 5.79
N PHE A 139 18.05 14.31 4.50
CA PHE A 139 17.58 13.28 3.58
C PHE A 139 18.75 12.39 3.13
N TYR A 140 18.53 11.10 3.21
CA TYR A 140 19.54 10.04 3.15
C TYR A 140 19.06 8.90 2.25
N GLY A 141 19.93 7.92 2.03
CA GLY A 141 19.69 6.75 1.21
C GLY A 141 20.36 6.87 -0.15
N GLN A 142 20.45 5.76 -0.85
CA GLN A 142 20.99 5.69 -2.20
C GLN A 142 20.14 4.71 -2.98
N SER A 143 19.84 5.06 -4.23
CA SER A 143 19.09 4.20 -5.13
C SER A 143 19.56 4.50 -6.54
N ASP A 144 19.93 3.46 -7.28
CA ASP A 144 20.49 3.58 -8.62
C ASP A 144 19.76 2.65 -9.57
N TYR A 145 19.41 3.17 -10.75
CA TYR A 145 18.67 2.44 -11.78
C TYR A 145 19.61 2.04 -12.92
N PHE A 146 19.72 0.74 -13.18
CA PHE A 146 20.61 0.19 -14.21
C PHE A 146 19.82 -0.44 -15.34
N THR A 147 20.18 -0.09 -16.57
CA THR A 147 19.62 -0.66 -17.81
C THR A 147 20.52 -1.72 -18.44
N HIS A 148 21.79 -1.81 -17.99
CA HIS A 148 22.76 -2.79 -18.46
C HIS A 148 23.23 -3.68 -17.30
N PRO A 149 23.16 -5.03 -17.42
CA PRO A 149 23.55 -5.92 -16.33
C PRO A 149 25.00 -5.75 -15.91
N GLN A 150 25.91 -5.50 -16.86
CA GLN A 150 27.34 -5.38 -16.57
C GLN A 150 27.67 -4.15 -15.72
N GLU A 151 26.96 -3.04 -15.93
CA GLU A 151 27.09 -1.84 -15.10
C GLU A 151 26.60 -2.12 -13.67
N ALA A 152 25.45 -2.80 -13.54
CA ALA A 152 24.93 -3.20 -12.23
C ALA A 152 25.89 -4.13 -11.47
N PHE A 153 26.50 -5.10 -12.17
CA PHE A 153 27.46 -6.03 -11.54
C PHE A 153 28.76 -5.34 -11.16
N THR A 154 29.26 -4.44 -12.01
CA THR A 154 30.44 -3.63 -11.70
C THR A 154 30.16 -2.78 -10.46
N TYR A 155 29.01 -2.10 -10.43
CA TYR A 155 28.58 -1.33 -9.27
C TYR A 155 28.50 -2.17 -7.99
N LEU A 156 27.82 -3.32 -8.04
CA LEU A 156 27.69 -4.25 -6.90
C LEU A 156 29.04 -4.78 -6.41
N SER A 157 29.99 -5.03 -7.31
CA SER A 157 31.34 -5.50 -6.96
C SER A 157 32.16 -4.47 -6.17
N MET A 158 31.83 -3.18 -6.32
CA MET A 158 32.47 -2.08 -5.58
C MET A 158 31.80 -1.83 -4.23
N GLN A 159 30.60 -2.36 -3.98
CA GLN A 159 29.89 -2.17 -2.72
C GLN A 159 30.51 -3.01 -1.60
N LYS A 160 30.69 -2.38 -0.44
CA LYS A 160 31.19 -3.04 0.78
C LYS A 160 30.07 -3.51 1.71
N SER A 161 28.86 -3.03 1.49
CA SER A 161 27.67 -3.35 2.29
C SER A 161 26.72 -4.27 1.53
N ASP A 162 25.85 -4.94 2.28
CA ASP A 162 24.72 -5.68 1.71
C ASP A 162 23.89 -4.75 0.81
N SER A 163 23.31 -5.33 -0.23
CA SER A 163 22.53 -4.62 -1.24
C SER A 163 21.19 -5.32 -1.47
N VAL A 164 20.22 -4.59 -2.00
CA VAL A 164 18.94 -5.13 -2.47
C VAL A 164 18.73 -4.75 -3.92
N LEU A 165 18.39 -5.74 -4.74
CA LEU A 165 17.90 -5.51 -6.09
C LEU A 165 16.38 -5.44 -6.05
N LYS A 166 15.80 -4.49 -6.77
CA LYS A 166 14.34 -4.36 -6.92
C LYS A 166 13.95 -4.34 -8.39
N LYS A 167 12.87 -5.04 -8.73
CA LYS A 167 12.22 -4.89 -10.03
C LYS A 167 11.73 -3.44 -10.20
N PRO A 168 11.73 -2.88 -11.41
CA PRO A 168 11.11 -1.58 -11.66
C PRO A 168 9.61 -1.54 -11.32
N ASN A 169 8.86 -2.57 -11.73
CA ASN A 169 7.42 -2.72 -11.46
C ASN A 169 7.17 -4.05 -10.72
N SER A 170 6.73 -3.96 -9.45
CA SER A 170 6.30 -5.11 -8.66
C SER A 170 5.53 -4.69 -7.41
N GLY A 171 4.58 -5.51 -6.95
CA GLY A 171 3.85 -5.27 -5.71
C GLY A 171 4.35 -6.04 -4.49
N SER A 172 4.12 -5.47 -3.30
CA SER A 172 4.15 -6.14 -1.98
C SER A 172 5.41 -7.01 -1.72
N GLY A 173 6.61 -6.48 -1.98
CA GLY A 173 7.88 -7.18 -1.71
C GLY A 173 8.22 -8.34 -2.65
N LYS A 174 7.33 -8.72 -3.59
CA LYS A 174 7.52 -9.87 -4.52
C LYS A 174 8.54 -9.60 -5.66
N GLY A 175 9.25 -8.49 -5.60
CA GLY A 175 10.25 -8.06 -6.58
C GLY A 175 11.63 -7.77 -6.00
N LEU A 176 11.88 -8.19 -4.75
CA LEU A 176 13.13 -7.93 -4.03
C LEU A 176 14.08 -9.13 -4.07
N VAL A 177 15.37 -8.88 -4.25
CA VAL A 177 16.45 -9.86 -4.10
C VAL A 177 17.52 -9.26 -3.19
N TRP A 178 17.66 -9.84 -2.00
CA TRP A 178 18.66 -9.45 -1.01
C TRP A 178 20.00 -10.09 -1.33
N ILE A 179 21.06 -9.28 -1.39
CA ILE A 179 22.44 -9.67 -1.62
C ILE A 179 23.21 -9.45 -0.32
N LYS A 180 23.57 -10.56 0.34
CA LYS A 180 24.41 -10.56 1.53
C LYS A 180 25.84 -10.92 1.14
N GLY A 181 26.75 -9.96 1.23
CA GLY A 181 28.11 -10.12 0.68
C GLY A 181 28.16 -10.16 -0.86
N LYS A 182 28.85 -11.15 -1.43
CA LYS A 182 29.03 -11.25 -2.89
C LYS A 182 27.76 -11.71 -3.60
N ILE A 183 27.46 -11.07 -4.74
CA ILE A 183 26.37 -11.50 -5.61
C ILE A 183 26.64 -12.90 -6.19
N THR A 184 25.61 -13.74 -6.21
CA THR A 184 25.63 -15.11 -6.74
C THR A 184 25.17 -15.18 -8.20
N ASP A 185 25.54 -16.24 -8.93
CA ASP A 185 25.12 -16.44 -10.33
C ASP A 185 23.59 -16.43 -10.50
N LYS A 186 22.85 -17.03 -9.55
CA LYS A 186 21.39 -17.03 -9.56
C LYS A 186 20.81 -15.61 -9.45
N GLN A 187 21.44 -14.74 -8.67
CA GLN A 187 21.04 -13.34 -8.53
C GLN A 187 21.42 -12.53 -9.78
N MET A 188 22.57 -12.83 -10.41
CA MET A 188 22.94 -12.24 -11.69
C MET A 188 21.96 -12.61 -12.80
N ASP A 189 21.55 -13.88 -12.90
CA ASP A 189 20.57 -14.34 -13.89
C ASP A 189 19.18 -13.75 -13.66
N TRP A 190 18.80 -13.57 -12.40
CA TRP A 190 17.61 -12.83 -12.04
C TRP A 190 17.71 -11.37 -12.53
N CYS A 191 18.82 -10.69 -12.28
CA CYS A 191 19.06 -9.31 -12.71
C CYS A 191 18.97 -9.17 -14.24
N ARG A 192 19.68 -10.03 -14.99
CA ARG A 192 19.63 -10.08 -16.47
C ARG A 192 18.19 -10.25 -16.98
N ARG A 193 17.42 -11.13 -16.34
CA ARG A 193 16.02 -11.38 -16.72
C ARG A 193 15.14 -10.17 -16.45
N VAL A 194 15.29 -9.54 -15.30
CA VAL A 194 14.51 -8.35 -14.91
C VAL A 194 14.79 -7.19 -15.85
N ILE A 195 16.06 -6.90 -16.14
CA ILE A 195 16.44 -5.87 -17.12
C ILE A 195 15.84 -6.17 -18.50
N ARG A 196 15.95 -7.42 -18.98
CA ARG A 196 15.36 -7.82 -20.26
C ARG A 196 13.83 -7.66 -20.31
N GLN A 197 13.14 -7.90 -19.20
CA GLN A 197 11.67 -7.92 -19.14
C GLN A 197 11.06 -6.55 -18.83
N GLN A 198 11.73 -5.72 -18.03
CA GLN A 198 11.20 -4.46 -17.50
C GLN A 198 12.05 -3.24 -17.87
N GLY A 199 13.14 -3.41 -18.61
CA GLY A 199 13.99 -2.33 -19.08
C GLY A 199 15.05 -1.85 -18.08
N GLY A 200 15.03 -2.33 -16.84
CA GLY A 200 16.06 -2.02 -15.86
C GLY A 200 15.90 -2.75 -14.53
N VAL A 201 16.77 -2.41 -13.58
CA VAL A 201 16.77 -2.90 -12.20
C VAL A 201 17.22 -1.78 -11.27
N VAL A 202 16.60 -1.70 -10.09
CA VAL A 202 17.04 -0.79 -9.03
C VAL A 202 18.02 -1.52 -8.11
N VAL A 203 19.11 -0.86 -7.74
CA VAL A 203 20.07 -1.32 -6.73
C VAL A 203 20.12 -0.29 -5.60
N GLU A 204 19.91 -0.76 -4.38
CA GLU A 204 20.00 0.06 -3.16
C GLU A 204 20.90 -0.65 -2.13
N PRO A 205 21.65 0.08 -1.29
CA PRO A 205 22.25 -0.52 -0.11
C PRO A 205 21.16 -0.94 0.89
N VAL A 206 21.42 -1.99 1.66
CA VAL A 206 20.55 -2.34 2.79
C VAL A 206 20.80 -1.32 3.91
N LEU A 207 19.77 -0.58 4.27
CA LEU A 207 19.84 0.45 5.30
C LEU A 207 19.36 -0.06 6.64
N ASP A 208 19.93 0.48 7.72
CA ASP A 208 19.50 0.21 9.11
C ASP A 208 18.19 0.98 9.39
N LYS A 209 17.10 0.41 8.91
CA LYS A 209 15.74 0.94 9.03
C LYS A 209 15.24 0.81 10.46
N VAL A 210 14.68 1.91 10.97
CA VAL A 210 14.08 1.99 12.31
C VAL A 210 12.57 2.17 12.27
N LEU A 211 12.06 2.88 11.27
CA LEU A 211 10.62 3.20 11.15
C LEU A 211 10.21 3.28 9.68
N ASP A 212 9.07 2.69 9.32
CA ASP A 212 8.43 2.86 8.01
C ASP A 212 7.26 3.83 8.12
N PHE A 213 7.15 4.76 7.18
CA PHE A 213 6.01 5.69 7.09
C PHE A 213 5.77 6.11 5.63
N ALA A 214 4.60 6.64 5.33
CA ALA A 214 4.26 7.14 4.02
C ALA A 214 3.44 8.44 4.14
N PHE A 215 3.53 9.25 3.09
CA PHE A 215 2.61 10.35 2.85
C PHE A 215 1.67 9.93 1.73
N GLU A 216 0.38 9.97 2.04
CA GLU A 216 -0.68 9.68 1.07
C GLU A 216 -1.14 10.97 0.41
N TYR A 217 -1.37 10.92 -0.88
CA TYR A 217 -1.81 12.04 -1.70
C TYR A 217 -2.97 11.63 -2.60
N ARG A 218 -3.86 12.58 -2.91
CA ARG A 218 -4.86 12.45 -3.97
C ARG A 218 -4.47 13.35 -5.14
N MET A 219 -4.29 12.74 -6.31
CA MET A 219 -4.09 13.41 -7.58
C MET A 219 -5.44 13.66 -8.26
N SER A 220 -5.67 14.89 -8.69
CA SER A 220 -6.86 15.30 -9.44
C SER A 220 -6.55 16.48 -10.34
N GLY A 221 -6.82 16.36 -11.65
CA GLY A 221 -6.67 17.48 -12.58
C GLY A 221 -5.23 17.97 -12.75
N GLY A 222 -4.24 17.13 -12.45
CA GLY A 222 -2.81 17.48 -12.48
C GLY A 222 -2.27 18.03 -11.16
N ASP A 223 -3.14 18.30 -10.18
CA ASP A 223 -2.74 18.77 -8.86
C ASP A 223 -2.64 17.62 -7.86
N ALA A 224 -1.70 17.73 -6.92
CA ALA A 224 -1.55 16.84 -5.78
C ALA A 224 -2.10 17.50 -4.51
N SER A 225 -2.90 16.76 -3.75
CA SER A 225 -3.39 17.18 -2.42
C SER A 225 -3.00 16.15 -1.37
N PHE A 226 -2.51 16.61 -0.22
CA PHE A 226 -2.14 15.73 0.88
C PHE A 226 -3.39 15.08 1.46
N ALA A 227 -3.38 13.75 1.59
CA ALA A 227 -4.51 12.95 2.05
C ALA A 227 -4.30 12.35 3.45
N GLY A 228 -3.07 12.36 3.97
CA GLY A 228 -2.80 11.95 5.35
C GLY A 228 -1.46 11.25 5.53
N TYR A 229 -1.10 11.02 6.79
CA TYR A 229 0.06 10.22 7.16
C TYR A 229 -0.33 8.74 7.25
N SER A 230 0.63 7.87 6.93
CA SER A 230 0.50 6.42 7.07
C SER A 230 1.73 5.90 7.82
N LEU A 231 1.54 5.39 9.03
CA LEU A 231 2.60 4.72 9.78
C LEU A 231 2.38 3.22 9.67
N PHE A 232 3.39 2.46 9.22
CA PHE A 232 3.21 1.04 8.94
C PHE A 232 4.41 0.21 9.35
N ARG A 233 4.26 -1.10 9.22
CA ARG A 233 5.31 -2.07 9.51
C ARG A 233 5.52 -3.00 8.34
N THR A 234 6.78 -3.34 8.13
CA THR A 234 7.20 -4.39 7.22
C THR A 234 8.12 -5.37 7.94
N THR A 235 8.00 -6.64 7.57
CA THR A 235 8.90 -7.72 7.99
C THR A 235 10.34 -7.44 7.55
N ALA A 236 11.31 -8.17 8.12
CA ALA A 236 12.71 -8.08 7.70
C ALA A 236 12.95 -8.42 6.22
N SER A 237 12.03 -9.14 5.57
CA SER A 237 12.10 -9.44 4.13
C SER A 237 11.45 -8.36 3.25
N GLY A 238 10.85 -7.33 3.85
CA GLY A 238 10.16 -6.23 3.16
C GLY A 238 8.68 -6.46 2.86
N ALA A 239 8.08 -7.54 3.38
CA ALA A 239 6.63 -7.75 3.24
C ALA A 239 5.85 -6.90 4.25
N TYR A 240 4.74 -6.30 3.82
CA TYR A 240 3.82 -5.52 4.65
C TYR A 240 3.18 -6.37 5.76
N GLU A 241 3.17 -5.84 7.00
CA GLU A 241 2.55 -6.48 8.17
C GLU A 241 1.26 -5.80 8.62
N GLY A 242 1.17 -4.48 8.48
CA GLY A 242 0.06 -3.70 9.02
C GLY A 242 0.33 -2.20 9.11
N ASN A 243 -0.73 -1.44 9.33
CA ASN A 243 -0.70 0.00 9.60
C ASN A 243 -1.05 0.26 11.06
N TYR A 244 -0.44 1.29 11.66
CA TYR A 244 -0.97 1.89 12.86
C TYR A 244 -2.15 2.79 12.51
N LEU A 245 -3.21 2.68 13.30
CA LEU A 245 -4.40 3.51 13.22
C LEU A 245 -4.23 4.64 14.23
N LEU A 246 -3.76 5.79 13.78
CA LEU A 246 -3.42 6.96 14.59
C LEU A 246 -3.92 8.25 13.93
N ALA A 247 -4.21 9.27 14.73
CA ALA A 247 -4.39 10.63 14.22
C ALA A 247 -3.07 11.17 13.64
N ASP A 248 -3.15 12.08 12.67
CA ASP A 248 -1.99 12.67 12.03
C ASP A 248 -1.07 13.35 13.05
N GLU A 249 -1.62 14.07 14.04
CA GLU A 249 -0.82 14.74 15.08
C GLU A 249 -0.05 13.74 15.96
N LYS A 250 -0.60 12.53 16.17
CA LYS A 250 0.11 11.46 16.88
C LYS A 250 1.24 10.90 16.01
N ILE A 251 1.04 10.75 14.70
CA ILE A 251 2.09 10.31 13.78
C ILE A 251 3.20 11.36 13.70
N GLU A 252 2.86 12.64 13.62
CA GLU A 252 3.84 13.74 13.66
C GLU A 252 4.65 13.73 14.95
N THR A 253 4.02 13.51 16.11
CA THR A 253 4.71 13.37 17.41
C THR A 253 5.72 12.22 17.40
N VAL A 254 5.36 11.10 16.78
CA VAL A 254 6.24 9.94 16.64
C VAL A 254 7.42 10.26 15.75
N LEU A 255 7.19 10.87 14.59
CA LEU A 255 8.23 11.24 13.64
C LEU A 255 9.19 12.30 14.25
N ALA A 256 8.64 13.23 15.04
CA ALA A 256 9.38 14.28 15.72
C ALA A 256 10.40 13.75 16.75
N ALA A 257 10.24 12.50 17.21
CA ALA A 257 11.22 11.85 18.08
C ALA A 257 12.54 11.48 17.35
N TYR A 258 12.55 11.48 16.02
CA TYR A 258 13.70 11.06 15.20
C TYR A 258 14.33 12.20 14.41
N ALA A 259 13.53 13.20 14.02
CA ALA A 259 13.95 14.33 13.20
C ALA A 259 13.04 15.53 13.49
N PRO A 260 13.50 16.78 13.29
CA PRO A 260 12.65 17.94 13.47
C PRO A 260 11.38 17.87 12.62
N LEU A 261 10.23 18.22 13.20
CA LEU A 261 8.94 18.17 12.49
C LEU A 261 8.93 19.05 11.23
N GLU A 262 9.65 20.16 11.26
CA GLU A 262 9.78 21.09 10.12
C GLU A 262 10.33 20.39 8.87
N ASP A 263 11.29 19.47 9.01
CA ASP A 263 11.85 18.72 7.88
C ASP A 263 10.80 17.83 7.19
N PHE A 264 9.87 17.25 7.96
CA PHE A 264 8.75 16.46 7.42
C PHE A 264 7.72 17.36 6.73
N LEU A 265 7.46 18.56 7.25
CA LEU A 265 6.55 19.53 6.62
C LEU A 265 7.14 20.07 5.31
N ILE A 266 8.45 20.34 5.28
CA ILE A 266 9.19 20.70 4.07
C ILE A 266 9.11 19.54 3.06
N LEU A 267 9.39 18.31 3.50
CA LEU A 267 9.29 17.13 2.65
C LEU A 267 7.89 16.99 2.04
N ARG A 268 6.85 17.15 2.86
CA ARG A 268 5.45 17.10 2.41
C ARG A 268 5.17 18.12 1.32
N ALA A 269 5.61 19.37 1.51
CA ALA A 269 5.40 20.45 0.54
C ALA A 269 6.20 20.24 -0.77
N LEU A 270 7.44 19.72 -0.67
CA LEU A 270 8.26 19.38 -1.83
C LEU A 270 7.61 18.26 -2.65
N LEU A 271 7.15 17.21 -1.98
CA LEU A 271 6.46 16.08 -2.60
C LEU A 271 5.17 16.53 -3.29
N THR A 272 4.35 17.39 -2.67
CA THR A 272 3.14 17.95 -3.31
C THR A 272 3.45 18.55 -4.69
N ARG A 273 4.50 19.37 -4.78
CA ARG A 273 4.90 20.01 -6.05
C ARG A 273 5.47 18.98 -7.04
N LYS A 274 6.34 18.09 -6.57
CA LYS A 274 7.03 17.12 -7.41
C LYS A 274 6.09 16.06 -7.99
N LEU A 275 5.08 15.63 -7.23
CA LEU A 275 4.08 14.67 -7.71
C LEU A 275 3.23 15.29 -8.84
N ALA A 276 2.83 16.56 -8.71
CA ALA A 276 2.15 17.29 -9.78
C ALA A 276 3.02 17.45 -11.04
N GLU A 277 4.32 17.75 -10.86
CA GLU A 277 5.30 17.85 -11.96
C GLU A 277 5.48 16.51 -12.68
N TYR A 278 5.63 15.41 -11.94
CA TYR A 278 6.00 14.11 -12.51
C TYR A 278 4.80 13.37 -13.11
N PHE A 279 3.62 13.51 -12.51
CA PHE A 279 2.45 12.71 -12.81
C PHE A 279 1.20 13.54 -13.20
N PRO A 280 1.31 14.57 -14.06
CA PRO A 280 0.23 15.54 -14.31
C PRO A 280 -1.01 14.91 -14.96
N ARG A 281 -0.91 13.70 -15.51
CA ARG A 281 -2.02 12.98 -16.16
C ARG A 281 -2.63 11.88 -15.28
N TYR A 282 -2.09 11.63 -14.10
CA TYR A 282 -2.63 10.62 -13.18
C TYR A 282 -3.76 11.21 -12.34
N ASN A 283 -4.83 10.45 -12.17
CA ASN A 283 -5.94 10.78 -11.27
C ASN A 283 -6.18 9.57 -10.37
N GLY A 284 -6.14 9.77 -9.05
CA GLY A 284 -6.20 8.68 -8.08
C GLY A 284 -5.31 8.94 -6.87
N TYR A 285 -5.18 7.93 -6.01
CA TYR A 285 -4.31 8.03 -4.84
C TYR A 285 -2.85 7.69 -5.20
N ILE A 286 -1.92 8.40 -4.59
CA ILE A 286 -0.48 8.10 -4.61
C ILE A 286 0.02 8.00 -3.17
N GLY A 287 0.68 6.91 -2.82
CA GLY A 287 1.43 6.79 -1.57
C GLY A 287 2.92 6.90 -1.82
N VAL A 288 3.62 7.78 -1.10
CA VAL A 288 5.08 7.86 -1.14
C VAL A 288 5.63 7.18 0.11
N ASP A 289 6.17 5.97 -0.06
CA ASP A 289 6.75 5.19 1.03
C ASP A 289 8.13 5.73 1.39
N MET A 290 8.40 5.82 2.68
CA MET A 290 9.58 6.43 3.27
C MET A 290 10.02 5.63 4.48
N MET A 291 11.24 5.87 4.93
CA MET A 291 11.68 5.29 6.18
C MET A 291 12.66 6.20 6.93
N ILE A 292 12.75 5.98 8.23
CA ILE A 292 13.79 6.57 9.07
C ILE A 292 14.87 5.53 9.26
N CYS A 293 16.11 5.93 9.00
CA CYS A 293 17.29 5.08 9.12
C CYS A 293 18.18 5.57 10.25
N ARG A 294 18.79 4.63 10.97
CA ARG A 294 19.89 4.91 11.89
C ARG A 294 21.19 5.00 11.09
N THR A 295 22.00 6.00 11.41
CA THR A 295 23.33 6.19 10.82
C THR A 295 24.34 6.51 11.92
N CYS A 296 25.63 6.52 11.59
CA CYS A 296 26.69 6.98 12.50
C CYS A 296 26.53 8.46 12.91
N HIS A 297 25.73 9.25 12.18
CA HIS A 297 25.45 10.65 12.46
C HIS A 297 24.05 10.89 13.07
N GLY A 298 23.46 9.84 13.64
CA GLY A 298 22.10 9.86 14.19
C GLY A 298 21.04 9.42 13.18
N PHE A 299 19.78 9.75 13.44
CA PHE A 299 18.69 9.39 12.55
C PHE A 299 18.68 10.25 11.27
N ARG A 300 18.28 9.64 10.16
CA ARG A 300 18.13 10.29 8.85
C ARG A 300 16.86 9.78 8.17
N ILE A 301 16.33 10.58 7.25
CA ILE A 301 15.09 10.24 6.54
C ILE A 301 15.46 9.73 5.15
N GLN A 302 15.03 8.54 4.74
CA GLN A 302 14.95 8.18 3.32
C GLN A 302 13.59 8.66 2.78
N PRO A 303 13.56 9.75 2.01
CA PRO A 303 12.31 10.47 1.69
C PRO A 303 11.53 9.89 0.51
N CYS A 304 12.03 8.83 -0.14
CA CYS A 304 11.33 8.15 -1.23
C CYS A 304 11.92 6.74 -1.44
N VAL A 305 11.28 5.74 -0.85
CA VAL A 305 11.58 4.31 -1.03
C VAL A 305 10.83 3.76 -2.24
N GLU A 306 9.55 4.11 -2.37
CA GLU A 306 8.66 3.66 -3.42
C GLU A 306 7.53 4.67 -3.62
N ILE A 307 6.95 4.72 -4.83
CA ILE A 307 5.77 5.54 -5.15
C ILE A 307 4.67 4.58 -5.61
N ASN A 308 3.64 4.41 -4.79
CA ASN A 308 2.52 3.53 -5.03
C ASN A 308 1.38 4.28 -5.75
N MET A 309 1.15 4.03 -7.04
CA MET A 309 0.16 4.77 -7.85
C MET A 309 -1.21 4.09 -7.92
N ARG A 310 -1.81 3.89 -6.76
CA ARG A 310 -3.09 3.23 -6.60
C ARG A 310 -3.64 3.52 -5.20
N MET A 311 -4.89 3.12 -4.97
CA MET A 311 -5.32 2.84 -3.60
C MET A 311 -4.32 1.87 -2.95
N ASN A 312 -4.02 2.11 -1.68
CA ASN A 312 -3.07 1.31 -0.93
C ASN A 312 -3.58 1.13 0.50
N MET A 313 -2.85 0.33 1.28
CA MET A 313 -3.25 0.01 2.65
C MET A 313 -3.18 1.22 3.59
N GLY A 314 -2.30 2.18 3.33
CA GLY A 314 -2.23 3.46 4.05
C GLY A 314 -3.48 4.31 3.85
N VAL A 315 -3.94 4.47 2.60
CA VAL A 315 -5.20 5.19 2.30
C VAL A 315 -6.40 4.50 2.95
N LEU A 316 -6.45 3.16 2.91
CA LEU A 316 -7.50 2.41 3.59
C LEU A 316 -7.46 2.64 5.10
N ALA A 317 -6.29 2.52 5.72
CA ALA A 317 -6.12 2.70 7.16
C ALA A 317 -6.49 4.12 7.61
N ARG A 318 -6.07 5.15 6.87
CA ARG A 318 -6.41 6.56 7.11
C ARG A 318 -7.92 6.79 6.99
N GLY A 319 -8.52 6.39 5.86
CA GLY A 319 -9.95 6.52 5.64
C GLY A 319 -10.79 5.77 6.67
N PHE A 320 -10.35 4.58 7.08
CA PHE A 320 -10.99 3.81 8.14
C PHE A 320 -10.89 4.52 9.50
N TYR A 321 -9.71 5.04 9.86
CA TYR A 321 -9.56 5.80 11.11
C TYR A 321 -10.51 7.00 11.15
N ASP A 322 -10.48 7.84 10.11
CA ASP A 322 -11.23 9.11 10.13
C ASP A 322 -12.74 8.88 10.22
N ARG A 323 -13.21 7.83 9.55
CA ARG A 323 -14.65 7.52 9.47
C ARG A 323 -15.15 6.67 10.63
N PHE A 324 -14.36 5.74 11.16
CA PHE A 324 -14.88 4.74 12.10
C PHE A 324 -14.29 4.82 13.50
N LEU A 325 -13.12 5.44 13.71
CA LEU A 325 -12.50 5.51 15.03
C LEU A 325 -12.88 6.79 15.77
N GLN A 326 -12.93 6.70 17.11
CA GLN A 326 -12.99 7.89 17.96
C GLN A 326 -11.65 8.63 17.90
N LYS A 327 -11.67 9.97 17.94
CA LYS A 327 -10.49 10.83 17.72
C LYS A 327 -9.25 10.45 18.54
N ASN A 328 -9.44 9.94 19.76
CA ASN A 328 -8.34 9.60 20.67
C ASN A 328 -7.97 8.11 20.67
N ALA A 329 -8.76 7.26 20.00
CA ALA A 329 -8.48 5.84 19.90
C ALA A 329 -7.19 5.62 19.11
N SER A 330 -6.54 4.48 19.36
CA SER A 330 -5.40 4.04 18.59
C SER A 330 -5.51 2.56 18.33
N GLY A 331 -4.91 2.08 17.25
CA GLY A 331 -4.99 0.67 16.94
C GLY A 331 -3.99 0.23 15.90
N VAL A 332 -4.19 -0.99 15.43
CA VAL A 332 -3.47 -1.55 14.30
C VAL A 332 -4.46 -2.15 13.31
N PHE A 333 -4.24 -1.88 12.03
CA PHE A 333 -4.86 -2.58 10.91
C PHE A 333 -3.89 -3.64 10.39
N LYS A 334 -4.37 -4.87 10.23
CA LYS A 334 -3.56 -6.02 9.81
C LYS A 334 -4.22 -6.82 8.71
N ILE A 335 -3.37 -7.47 7.92
CA ILE A 335 -3.77 -8.52 6.98
C ILE A 335 -2.91 -9.74 7.28
N ASP A 336 -3.54 -10.78 7.82
CA ASP A 336 -2.87 -12.04 8.10
C ASP A 336 -3.21 -13.09 7.05
N TYR A 337 -2.25 -13.97 6.77
CA TYR A 337 -2.40 -15.09 5.85
C TYR A 337 -2.43 -16.43 6.59
N PHE A 338 -3.45 -17.23 6.30
CA PHE A 338 -3.71 -18.53 6.89
C PHE A 338 -3.62 -19.62 5.83
N LYS A 339 -2.87 -20.69 6.17
CA LYS A 339 -2.61 -21.80 5.24
C LYS A 339 -3.68 -22.87 5.29
N ARG A 340 -4.20 -23.20 6.49
CA ARG A 340 -5.14 -24.30 6.67
C ARG A 340 -6.57 -23.75 6.74
N PRO A 341 -7.55 -24.45 6.16
CA PRO A 341 -8.96 -24.13 6.37
C PRO A 341 -9.29 -24.07 7.86
N GLY A 342 -10.15 -23.12 8.24
CA GLY A 342 -10.61 -22.91 9.62
C GLY A 342 -9.68 -22.09 10.51
N ASP A 343 -8.38 -21.99 10.20
CA ASP A 343 -7.43 -21.24 11.04
C ASP A 343 -7.83 -19.76 11.16
N ALA A 344 -8.25 -19.12 10.06
CA ALA A 344 -8.69 -17.73 10.06
C ALA A 344 -9.95 -17.52 10.91
N LEU A 345 -10.91 -18.45 10.83
CA LEU A 345 -12.15 -18.41 11.60
C LEU A 345 -11.91 -18.60 13.10
N ALA A 346 -11.05 -19.56 13.46
CA ALA A 346 -10.63 -19.78 14.84
C ALA A 346 -9.91 -18.54 15.41
N HIS A 347 -9.02 -17.95 14.62
CA HIS A 347 -8.30 -16.73 15.01
C HIS A 347 -9.25 -15.54 15.20
N ALA A 348 -10.21 -15.34 14.29
CA ALA A 348 -11.23 -14.31 14.42
C ALA A 348 -12.05 -14.48 15.71
N GLY A 349 -12.52 -15.70 15.99
CA GLY A 349 -13.25 -16.00 17.22
C GLY A 349 -12.43 -15.80 18.50
N GLU A 350 -11.12 -16.08 18.46
CA GLU A 350 -10.22 -15.77 19.57
C GLU A 350 -10.11 -14.26 19.81
N LEU A 351 -9.87 -13.47 18.74
CA LEU A 351 -9.75 -12.03 18.82
C LEU A 351 -11.05 -11.36 19.29
N GLU A 352 -12.21 -11.78 18.77
CA GLU A 352 -13.52 -11.25 19.17
C GLU A 352 -13.81 -11.50 20.66
N ARG A 353 -13.45 -12.69 21.16
CA ARG A 353 -13.63 -13.04 22.58
C ARG A 353 -12.64 -12.30 23.49
N LYS A 354 -11.39 -12.16 23.05
CA LYS A 354 -10.33 -11.51 23.84
C LYS A 354 -10.47 -9.99 23.84
N TYR A 355 -10.94 -9.42 22.73
CA TYR A 355 -11.07 -7.99 22.51
C TYR A 355 -12.48 -7.66 21.98
N PRO A 356 -13.53 -7.75 22.82
CA PRO A 356 -14.89 -7.42 22.39
C PRO A 356 -14.98 -6.00 21.81
N LEU A 357 -15.64 -5.87 20.66
CA LEU A 357 -15.81 -4.58 19.99
C LEU A 357 -16.69 -3.66 20.84
N ARG A 358 -16.17 -2.47 21.14
CA ARG A 358 -16.92 -1.40 21.81
C ARG A 358 -17.04 -0.20 20.88
N VAL A 359 -18.29 0.18 20.63
CA VAL A 359 -18.65 1.31 19.77
C VAL A 359 -19.53 2.27 20.55
N GLU A 360 -19.15 3.53 20.59
CA GLU A 360 -19.89 4.60 21.25
C GLU A 360 -20.18 5.68 20.21
N ARG A 361 -21.44 6.11 20.12
CA ARG A 361 -21.88 7.13 19.14
C ARG A 361 -21.40 6.84 17.71
N ARG A 362 -21.54 5.57 17.28
CA ARG A 362 -21.12 5.07 15.95
C ARG A 362 -19.61 5.15 15.66
N LYS A 363 -18.77 5.32 16.70
CA LYS A 363 -17.31 5.31 16.59
C LYS A 363 -16.70 4.22 17.47
N ILE A 364 -15.69 3.53 16.96
CA ILE A 364 -14.97 2.48 17.67
C ILE A 364 -14.11 3.13 18.76
N VAL A 365 -14.27 2.61 19.99
CA VAL A 365 -13.49 3.02 21.16
C VAL A 365 -12.38 2.00 21.43
N SER A 366 -12.70 0.71 21.33
CA SER A 366 -11.75 -0.39 21.57
C SER A 366 -12.28 -1.71 20.99
N GLY A 367 -11.42 -2.72 20.94
CA GLY A 367 -11.77 -4.09 20.57
C GLY A 367 -11.32 -4.47 19.16
N CYS A 368 -11.67 -5.68 18.73
CA CYS A 368 -11.35 -6.22 17.42
C CYS A 368 -12.55 -6.09 16.47
N LEU A 369 -12.27 -5.70 15.23
CA LEU A 369 -13.23 -5.69 14.13
C LEU A 369 -12.64 -6.44 12.93
N PRO A 370 -13.13 -7.65 12.60
CA PRO A 370 -12.94 -8.23 11.28
C PRO A 370 -13.54 -7.29 10.22
N MET A 371 -12.75 -6.97 9.19
CA MET A 371 -13.12 -6.00 8.17
C MET A 371 -13.77 -6.65 6.93
N THR A 372 -13.69 -7.97 6.82
CA THR A 372 -14.35 -8.75 5.77
C THR A 372 -14.99 -10.00 6.39
N PRO A 373 -15.94 -10.67 5.71
CA PRO A 373 -16.47 -11.94 6.17
C PRO A 373 -15.35 -12.97 6.35
N VAL A 374 -15.37 -13.70 7.46
CA VAL A 374 -14.42 -14.78 7.77
C VAL A 374 -15.18 -16.10 7.77
N THR A 375 -14.72 -17.06 6.96
CA THR A 375 -15.28 -18.41 6.80
C THR A 375 -14.18 -19.46 6.93
N GLU A 376 -14.55 -20.74 6.90
CA GLU A 376 -13.60 -21.88 6.91
C GLU A 376 -12.59 -21.80 5.75
N GLU A 377 -12.95 -21.20 4.62
CA GLU A 377 -12.13 -21.11 3.40
C GLU A 377 -11.31 -19.82 3.31
N THR A 378 -11.46 -18.90 4.27
CA THR A 378 -10.73 -17.64 4.30
C THR A 378 -9.23 -17.88 4.51
N LYS A 379 -8.41 -17.34 3.62
CA LYS A 379 -6.95 -17.37 3.68
C LYS A 379 -6.35 -16.02 4.01
N TYR A 380 -6.97 -14.93 3.59
CA TYR A 380 -6.54 -13.57 3.93
C TYR A 380 -7.58 -12.89 4.81
N MET A 381 -7.22 -12.61 6.05
CA MET A 381 -8.11 -11.92 7.00
C MET A 381 -7.63 -10.50 7.21
N ALA A 382 -8.49 -9.52 6.90
CA ALA A 382 -8.28 -8.13 7.28
C ALA A 382 -9.01 -7.84 8.59
N TYR A 383 -8.32 -7.20 9.55
CA TYR A 383 -8.94 -6.80 10.82
C TYR A 383 -8.27 -5.57 11.41
N ALA A 384 -9.03 -4.85 12.24
CA ALA A 384 -8.54 -3.76 13.06
C ALA A 384 -8.62 -4.14 14.53
N LEU A 385 -7.53 -3.89 15.28
CA LEU A 385 -7.48 -4.06 16.73
C LEU A 385 -7.25 -2.70 17.39
N ILE A 386 -8.24 -2.22 18.14
CA ILE A 386 -8.30 -0.87 18.70
C ILE A 386 -8.15 -0.91 20.22
N PHE A 387 -7.39 0.04 20.75
CA PHE A 387 -7.04 0.19 22.16
C PHE A 387 -7.53 1.56 22.67
N GLN A 388 -8.06 1.57 23.90
CA GLN A 388 -8.69 2.74 24.52
C GLN A 388 -7.66 3.78 24.97
N GLU A 389 -6.43 3.37 25.27
CA GLU A 389 -5.31 4.25 25.62
C GLU A 389 -4.09 3.90 24.77
N TYR A 390 -3.32 4.95 24.42
CA TYR A 390 -2.02 4.80 23.77
C TYR A 390 -1.02 4.32 24.83
N GLU A 391 -1.03 3.02 25.13
CA GLU A 391 0.23 2.37 25.49
C GLU A 391 1.16 2.55 24.29
N SER A 392 2.46 2.74 24.47
CA SER A 392 3.41 2.95 23.38
C SER A 392 3.39 1.79 22.39
N LEU A 393 2.45 1.81 21.45
CA LEU A 393 2.22 0.81 20.40
C LEU A 393 3.42 0.76 19.46
N ILE A 394 4.16 1.85 19.44
CA ILE A 394 5.46 1.98 18.81
C ILE A 394 6.46 1.62 19.89
N PRO A 395 7.28 0.57 19.70
CA PRO A 395 8.29 0.20 20.67
C PRO A 395 9.05 1.47 21.09
N SER A 396 8.94 1.85 22.37
CA SER A 396 9.98 2.68 22.98
C SER A 396 11.29 1.99 22.63
N HIS A 397 12.23 2.67 22.00
CA HIS A 397 13.54 2.09 21.77
C HIS A 397 14.07 1.58 23.11
N SER A 398 13.96 0.27 23.32
CA SER A 398 14.89 -0.42 24.17
C SER A 398 16.22 -0.20 23.48
N MET A 399 16.99 0.74 24.02
CA MET A 399 18.43 0.67 23.93
C MET A 399 18.82 -0.72 24.45
N SER A 400 18.93 -1.69 23.55
CA SER A 400 19.63 -2.93 23.82
C SER A 400 20.96 -2.82 23.09
N PRO A 401 22.08 -2.72 23.83
CA PRO A 401 23.40 -2.64 23.24
C PRO A 401 23.90 -4.07 23.05
N PHE A 402 23.79 -4.62 21.84
CA PHE A 402 24.65 -5.74 21.40
C PHE A 402 24.86 -5.68 19.90
#